data_AF-A0A7J6SWJ0-F1
#
_entry.id   AF-A0A7J6SWJ0-F1
#
_cell.length_a   1.000
_cell.length_b   1.000
_cell.length_c   1.000
_cell.angle_alpha   90.00
_cell.angle_beta   90.00
_cell.angle_gamma   90.00
#
_symmetry.space_group_name_H-M   'P 1'
#
loop_
_entity.id
_entity.type
_entity.pdbx_description
1 polymer ?
#
loop_
_entity_poly.entity_id
_entity_poly.type
_entity_poly.pdbx_seq_one_letter_code
_entity_poly.pdbx_strand_id
1 'polypeptide(L)'
;GIPYRELRVVSNVTAGHGLASISEPEEAAYVTTGTLVESADLAVVKIEDCEISGDIVLVPVVGVVAGLNLRSVGSDIDKGGRVAPGGATLTPALLALLKGTSAVCDVMPVVKVAVVSSGDELINEQADTNGPMLHALLVERFGSAVEVHRVPPLVDDYDQTRQALLDLAASNDIVITTGAVSKGSKDFIKRVLEEEGEVLSGEVCLKPGKPTTFATLRGTPFFGLPGNPASAYVAFFVFVEPFLKALLHNNEMRGPEEVYVTLAEAMRQTDPVRPEFVRATVAATPDGRLVARGVTGGCSQRSSRLLSCVGVNALVRLPAGAGTIPKGARMPCLLTDRVEPVRDGDDTIMDDVEAEAFAFRRLVAWLQERTDVQNIDLMNLAGFCRNCLSKWYAEGRGVELDAAKERVYGMPYDEWKARYQTPASEEAKTRLAEVHTAKARTACGHSTGPSIHHHTSPPSASTEIALGVVTCSDRASQGVYDDKAGPLVARLCGKADASVVVVPDDVSSIQRAITDLRDRHGCGLVITTGGTGFSKRDVTPEAVLPMLEKRATGIEHMLLRYGQERSKSGLFTYLSRPVAGVLKGSPACVVVTLPGSPRAVEEILGCEQIVSVLFEAARIASET
;
A
#
# COMPACT_ATOMS: atom_id res chain seq x y z
N GLY A 1 -3.10 -28.21 -40.80
CA GLY A 1 -1.93 -27.43 -40.36
C GLY A 1 -2.14 -26.00 -40.80
N ILE A 2 -1.65 -25.03 -40.03
CA ILE A 2 -1.60 -23.63 -40.47
C ILE A 2 -0.70 -23.59 -41.72
N PRO A 3 -1.09 -22.93 -42.83
CA PRO A 3 -0.24 -22.82 -44.00
C PRO A 3 0.97 -21.93 -43.70
N TYR A 4 2.17 -22.40 -44.08
CA TYR A 4 3.43 -21.66 -43.97
C TYR A 4 3.94 -21.29 -45.36
N ARG A 5 4.64 -20.16 -45.46
CA ARG A 5 5.41 -19.74 -46.63
C ARG A 5 6.88 -19.84 -46.30
N GLU A 6 7.63 -20.46 -47.21
CA GLU A 6 9.08 -20.57 -47.12
C GLU A 6 9.72 -19.31 -47.71
N LEU A 7 10.61 -18.67 -46.94
CA LEU A 7 11.36 -17.49 -47.34
C LEU A 7 12.84 -17.68 -47.04
N ARG A 8 13.71 -17.14 -47.90
CA ARG A 8 15.16 -17.16 -47.70
C ARG A 8 15.61 -15.90 -46.97
N VAL A 9 16.31 -16.05 -45.85
CA VAL A 9 16.89 -14.94 -45.10
C VAL A 9 18.12 -14.42 -45.84
N VAL A 10 18.04 -13.19 -46.39
CA VAL A 10 19.10 -12.61 -47.22
C VAL A 10 19.93 -11.54 -46.51
N SER A 11 19.45 -11.04 -45.37
CA SER A 11 20.17 -10.04 -44.59
C SER A 11 19.81 -10.11 -43.10
N ASN A 12 20.75 -9.67 -42.26
CA ASN A 12 20.58 -9.51 -40.82
C ASN A 12 20.81 -8.04 -40.45
N VAL A 13 19.75 -7.32 -40.08
CA VAL A 13 19.79 -5.87 -39.82
C VAL A 13 19.39 -5.58 -38.38
N THR A 14 20.33 -5.09 -37.60
CA THR A 14 20.08 -4.68 -36.20
C THR A 14 19.75 -3.18 -36.12
N ALA A 15 19.06 -2.81 -35.04
CA ALA A 15 18.71 -1.42 -34.77
C ALA A 15 19.97 -0.52 -34.80
N GLY A 16 19.85 0.63 -35.45
CA GLY A 16 20.94 1.61 -35.60
C GLY A 16 22.01 1.29 -36.65
N HIS A 17 21.98 0.11 -37.28
CA HIS A 17 23.05 -0.33 -38.21
C HIS A 17 22.62 -0.40 -39.68
N GLY A 18 21.37 -0.05 -40.00
CA GLY A 18 20.90 -0.03 -41.39
C GLY A 18 19.40 -0.01 -41.54
N LEU A 19 19.00 -0.20 -42.78
CA LEU A 19 17.64 -0.14 -43.29
C LEU A 19 17.34 -1.49 -43.95
N ALA A 20 16.31 -2.18 -43.48
CA ALA A 20 15.93 -3.48 -44.01
C ALA A 20 15.13 -3.30 -45.30
N SER A 21 15.61 -3.92 -46.38
CA SER A 21 14.95 -3.98 -47.67
C SER A 21 14.99 -5.41 -48.21
N ILE A 22 13.98 -5.74 -49.00
CA ILE A 22 13.80 -7.05 -49.63
C ILE A 22 13.49 -6.78 -51.11
N SER A 23 14.20 -7.46 -52.00
CA SER A 23 14.06 -7.23 -53.46
C SER A 23 13.07 -8.20 -54.09
N GLU A 24 13.01 -9.44 -53.59
CA GLU A 24 12.19 -10.52 -54.17
C GLU A 24 11.10 -11.03 -53.19
N PRO A 25 9.92 -11.47 -53.68
CA PRO A 25 8.82 -11.95 -52.83
C PRO A 25 9.12 -13.20 -51.97
N GLU A 26 10.17 -13.95 -52.31
CA GLU A 26 10.62 -15.18 -51.62
C GLU A 26 11.74 -14.91 -50.62
N GLU A 27 12.09 -13.64 -50.37
CA GLU A 27 13.16 -13.24 -49.47
C GLU A 27 12.62 -12.68 -48.15
N ALA A 28 13.44 -12.79 -47.10
CA ALA A 28 13.20 -12.22 -45.78
C ALA A 28 14.48 -11.57 -45.24
N ALA A 29 14.32 -10.61 -44.33
CA ALA A 29 15.42 -10.05 -43.57
C ALA A 29 15.19 -10.33 -42.09
N TYR A 30 16.22 -10.79 -41.38
CA TYR A 30 16.19 -10.84 -39.92
C TYR A 30 16.35 -9.41 -39.40
N VAL A 31 15.39 -8.96 -38.60
CA VAL A 31 15.38 -7.62 -38.02
C VAL A 31 15.24 -7.69 -36.50
N THR A 32 15.84 -6.74 -35.81
CA THR A 32 15.58 -6.52 -34.37
C THR A 32 14.58 -5.38 -34.18
N THR A 33 13.89 -5.34 -33.04
CA THR A 33 13.00 -4.22 -32.69
C THR A 33 13.73 -2.88 -32.79
N GLY A 34 13.17 -1.96 -33.58
CA GLY A 34 13.76 -0.63 -33.83
C GLY A 34 14.58 -0.53 -35.12
N THR A 35 14.73 -1.61 -35.89
CA THR A 35 15.26 -1.55 -37.26
C THR A 35 14.32 -0.74 -38.17
N LEU A 36 14.90 0.11 -39.02
CA LEU A 36 14.14 0.86 -40.03
C LEU A 36 13.74 -0.07 -41.19
N VAL A 37 12.54 0.10 -41.73
CA VAL A 37 12.00 -0.68 -42.85
C VAL A 37 11.53 0.28 -43.94
N GLU A 38 11.95 0.09 -45.20
CA GLU A 38 11.70 1.05 -46.29
C GLU A 38 10.26 1.10 -46.79
N SER A 39 9.57 -0.03 -46.73
CA SER A 39 8.25 -0.19 -47.34
C SER A 39 7.19 -0.58 -46.32
N ALA A 40 6.06 0.13 -46.38
CA ALA A 40 4.85 -0.21 -45.62
C ALA A 40 4.14 -1.46 -46.16
N ASP A 41 4.50 -1.93 -47.36
CA ASP A 41 3.96 -3.15 -47.96
C ASP A 41 4.55 -4.43 -47.33
N LEU A 42 5.62 -4.28 -46.55
CA LEU A 42 6.25 -5.37 -45.80
C LEU A 42 5.54 -5.61 -44.46
N ALA A 43 5.82 -6.76 -43.88
CA ALA A 43 5.34 -7.17 -42.56
C ALA A 43 6.51 -7.67 -41.73
N VAL A 44 6.50 -7.40 -40.42
CA VAL A 44 7.45 -7.97 -39.47
C VAL A 44 6.73 -9.05 -38.67
N VAL A 45 7.21 -10.29 -38.79
CA VAL A 45 6.67 -11.43 -38.04
C VAL A 45 7.63 -11.74 -36.88
N LYS A 46 7.06 -12.04 -35.71
CA LYS A 46 7.83 -12.37 -34.51
C LYS A 46 8.54 -13.70 -34.72
N ILE A 47 9.80 -13.80 -34.28
CA ILE A 47 10.60 -15.01 -34.48
C ILE A 47 9.99 -16.23 -33.79
N GLU A 48 9.26 -16.01 -32.69
CA GLU A 48 8.55 -17.03 -31.93
C GLU A 48 7.41 -17.69 -32.73
N ASP A 49 6.90 -17.01 -33.77
CA ASP A 49 5.84 -17.51 -34.63
C ASP A 49 6.39 -18.22 -35.89
N CYS A 50 7.72 -18.26 -36.06
CA CYS A 50 8.40 -18.79 -37.23
C CYS A 50 9.18 -20.09 -36.92
N GLU A 51 9.34 -20.96 -37.91
CA GLU A 51 10.28 -22.09 -37.84
C GLU A 51 11.52 -21.78 -38.67
N ILE A 52 12.72 -21.94 -38.09
CA ILE A 52 13.98 -21.57 -38.74
C ILE A 52 14.81 -22.82 -39.02
N SER A 53 15.32 -22.94 -40.25
CA SER A 53 16.22 -24.01 -40.67
C SER A 53 17.32 -23.46 -41.57
N GLY A 54 18.48 -23.14 -40.98
CA GLY A 54 19.59 -22.49 -41.70
C GLY A 54 19.20 -21.11 -42.20
N ASP A 55 19.36 -20.88 -43.51
CA ASP A 55 19.01 -19.61 -44.18
C ASP A 55 17.55 -19.57 -44.65
N ILE A 56 16.75 -20.57 -44.29
CA ILE A 56 15.33 -20.66 -44.64
C ILE A 56 14.47 -20.43 -43.38
N VAL A 57 13.44 -19.60 -43.51
CA VAL A 57 12.43 -19.36 -42.49
C VAL A 57 11.04 -19.70 -43.01
N LEU A 58 10.29 -20.50 -42.23
CA LEU A 58 8.89 -20.80 -42.47
C LEU A 58 8.04 -19.80 -41.68
N VAL A 59 7.30 -18.97 -42.39
CA VAL A 59 6.44 -17.92 -41.83
C VAL A 59 4.98 -18.31 -41.98
N PRO A 60 4.15 -18.21 -40.93
CA PRO A 60 2.73 -18.51 -41.02
C PRO A 60 2.04 -17.53 -41.98
N VAL A 61 1.19 -18.03 -42.88
CA VAL A 61 0.46 -17.19 -43.86
C VAL A 61 -0.76 -16.52 -43.22
N VAL A 62 -1.32 -17.13 -42.17
CA VAL A 62 -2.54 -16.62 -41.51
C VAL A 62 -2.19 -15.44 -40.61
N GLY A 63 -2.86 -14.30 -40.84
CA GLY A 63 -2.72 -13.10 -40.00
C GLY A 63 -1.55 -12.19 -40.37
N VAL A 64 -0.74 -12.54 -41.38
CA VAL A 64 0.33 -11.68 -41.89
C VAL A 64 -0.23 -10.77 -42.97
N VAL A 65 -0.31 -9.48 -42.66
CA VAL A 65 -0.78 -8.41 -43.55
C VAL A 65 0.30 -7.34 -43.66
N ALA A 66 0.30 -6.59 -44.77
CA ALA A 66 1.17 -5.43 -44.95
C ALA A 66 1.03 -4.47 -43.75
N GLY A 67 2.16 -3.96 -43.25
CA GLY A 67 2.20 -3.09 -42.08
C GLY A 67 2.20 -3.81 -40.73
N LEU A 68 2.06 -5.14 -40.67
CA LEU A 68 2.07 -5.88 -39.41
C LEU A 68 3.36 -5.63 -38.63
N ASN A 69 3.23 -5.22 -37.37
CA ASN A 69 4.31 -4.86 -36.45
C ASN A 69 5.26 -3.74 -36.96
N LEU A 70 4.88 -3.01 -38.01
CA LEU A 70 5.56 -1.78 -38.42
C LEU A 70 4.97 -0.58 -37.69
N ARG A 71 5.83 0.35 -37.29
CA ARG A 71 5.44 1.64 -36.71
C ARG A 71 5.73 2.73 -37.73
N SER A 72 4.70 3.46 -38.15
CA SER A 72 4.87 4.58 -39.09
C SER A 72 5.64 5.72 -38.46
N VAL A 73 6.37 6.47 -39.29
CA VAL A 73 6.96 7.75 -38.89
C VAL A 73 5.85 8.67 -38.37
N GLY A 74 6.04 9.27 -37.21
CA GLY A 74 5.04 10.13 -36.57
C GLY A 74 3.96 9.42 -35.75
N SER A 75 3.98 8.07 -35.66
CA SER A 75 2.96 7.31 -34.91
C SER A 75 2.83 7.66 -33.43
N ASP A 76 3.87 8.21 -32.81
CA ASP A 76 3.85 8.77 -31.45
C ASP A 76 3.59 10.28 -31.48
N ILE A 77 4.38 11.04 -32.26
CA ILE A 77 4.25 12.48 -32.45
C ILE A 77 4.59 12.89 -33.89
N ASP A 78 3.66 13.59 -34.54
CA ASP A 78 3.90 14.17 -35.87
C ASP A 78 4.94 15.30 -35.84
N LYS A 79 5.67 15.46 -36.95
CA LYS A 79 6.59 16.59 -37.11
C LYS A 79 5.85 17.91 -37.02
N GLY A 80 6.27 18.78 -36.10
CA GLY A 80 5.60 20.06 -35.82
C GLY A 80 4.37 19.94 -34.91
N GLY A 81 4.06 18.72 -34.45
CA GLY A 81 3.04 18.47 -33.44
C GLY A 81 3.39 19.08 -32.09
N ARG A 82 2.36 19.31 -31.27
CA ARG A 82 2.51 19.84 -29.91
C ARG A 82 2.88 18.72 -28.95
N VAL A 83 4.05 18.82 -28.30
CA VAL A 83 4.50 17.85 -27.28
C VAL A 83 3.74 18.02 -25.95
N ALA A 84 3.58 19.26 -25.49
CA ALA A 84 2.83 19.60 -24.28
C ALA A 84 2.16 20.98 -24.39
N PRO A 85 1.06 21.24 -23.67
CA PRO A 85 0.52 22.59 -23.52
C PRO A 85 1.43 23.45 -22.63
N GLY A 86 1.35 24.79 -22.78
CA GLY A 86 1.97 25.72 -21.84
C GLY A 86 1.40 25.55 -20.44
N GLY A 87 2.25 25.68 -19.42
CA GLY A 87 1.87 25.42 -18.01
C GLY A 87 1.94 23.95 -17.60
N ALA A 88 2.31 23.04 -18.50
CA ALA A 88 2.52 21.64 -18.15
C ALA A 88 3.70 21.46 -17.19
N THR A 89 3.50 20.66 -16.15
CA THR A 89 4.59 20.23 -15.25
C THR A 89 5.54 19.28 -15.98
N LEU A 90 6.85 19.50 -15.84
CA LEU A 90 7.88 18.62 -16.37
C LEU A 90 7.94 17.30 -15.57
N THR A 91 7.22 16.30 -16.04
CA THR A 91 7.27 14.92 -15.50
C THR A 91 8.45 14.15 -16.08
N PRO A 92 8.89 13.02 -15.47
CA PRO A 92 9.93 12.18 -16.04
C PRO A 92 9.65 11.73 -17.48
N ALA A 93 8.38 11.39 -17.77
CA ALA A 93 7.96 11.00 -19.12
C ALA A 93 8.04 12.17 -20.10
N LEU A 94 7.58 13.36 -19.71
CA LEU A 94 7.66 14.56 -20.55
C LEU A 94 9.13 14.97 -20.80
N LEU A 95 10.00 14.86 -19.80
CA LEU A 95 11.44 15.12 -19.97
C LEU A 95 12.08 14.13 -20.95
N ALA A 96 11.77 12.84 -20.85
CA ALA A 96 12.25 11.82 -21.78
C ALA A 96 11.76 12.10 -23.21
N LEU A 97 10.49 12.48 -23.35
CA LEU A 97 9.88 12.82 -24.62
C LEU A 97 10.53 14.06 -25.24
N LEU A 98 10.70 15.13 -24.46
CA LEU A 98 11.42 16.33 -24.90
C LEU A 98 12.84 15.99 -25.37
N LYS A 99 13.57 15.16 -24.61
CA LYS A 99 14.92 14.70 -24.99
C LYS A 99 14.95 13.84 -26.24
N GLY A 100 13.90 13.05 -26.48
CA GLY A 100 13.71 12.24 -27.69
C GLY A 100 13.35 13.07 -28.93
N THR A 101 13.01 14.34 -28.75
CA THR A 101 12.72 15.29 -29.83
C THR A 101 13.79 16.37 -29.94
N SER A 102 13.70 17.22 -30.96
CA SER A 102 14.49 18.45 -31.06
C SER A 102 13.79 19.67 -30.44
N ALA A 103 12.74 19.45 -29.62
CA ALA A 103 11.96 20.53 -29.05
C ALA A 103 12.76 21.26 -27.95
N VAL A 104 12.62 22.60 -27.94
CA VAL A 104 13.11 23.48 -26.86
C VAL A 104 11.88 24.13 -26.25
N CYS A 105 11.84 24.20 -24.92
CA CYS A 105 10.75 24.83 -24.19
C CYS A 105 11.30 25.83 -23.17
N ASP A 106 10.60 26.96 -23.03
CA ASP A 106 10.83 27.89 -21.93
C ASP A 106 10.24 27.30 -20.65
N VAL A 107 10.94 27.47 -19.54
CA VAL A 107 10.51 27.03 -18.20
C VAL A 107 10.35 28.24 -17.29
N MET A 108 9.41 28.15 -16.35
CA MET A 108 9.25 29.17 -15.31
C MET A 108 10.54 29.25 -14.48
N PRO A 109 11.00 30.46 -14.12
CA PRO A 109 12.13 30.61 -13.21
C PRO A 109 11.77 30.04 -11.83
N VAL A 110 12.80 29.62 -11.09
CA VAL A 110 12.66 29.18 -9.70
C VAL A 110 12.15 30.35 -8.85
N VAL A 111 11.07 30.13 -8.11
CA VAL A 111 10.45 31.16 -7.27
C VAL A 111 11.20 31.27 -5.94
N LYS A 112 11.73 32.44 -5.62
CA LYS A 112 12.45 32.69 -4.37
C LYS A 112 11.48 33.06 -3.27
N VAL A 113 11.51 32.28 -2.18
CA VAL A 113 10.59 32.45 -1.05
C VAL A 113 11.39 32.69 0.23
N ALA A 114 11.29 33.90 0.78
CA ALA A 114 11.83 34.21 2.10
C ALA A 114 10.92 33.65 3.20
N VAL A 115 11.51 33.01 4.21
CA VAL A 115 10.81 32.57 5.42
C VAL A 115 11.49 33.18 6.64
N VAL A 116 10.72 33.92 7.43
CA VAL A 116 11.22 34.58 8.64
C VAL A 116 10.24 34.47 9.80
N SER A 117 10.73 34.16 10.99
CA SER A 117 9.94 34.16 12.22
C SER A 117 10.17 35.45 13.00
N SER A 118 9.23 35.87 13.84
CA SER A 118 9.37 37.05 14.70
C SER A 118 8.81 36.75 16.09
N GLY A 119 9.51 37.25 17.11
CA GLY A 119 9.17 37.13 18.51
C GLY A 119 10.42 37.12 19.40
N ASP A 120 10.47 38.01 20.39
CA ASP A 120 11.55 38.08 21.39
C ASP A 120 11.84 36.73 22.07
N GLU A 121 10.81 35.90 22.26
CA GLU A 121 10.94 34.57 22.86
C GLU A 121 11.79 33.61 22.03
N LEU A 122 11.86 33.81 20.71
CA LEU A 122 12.60 32.94 19.79
C LEU A 122 14.11 33.20 19.81
N ILE A 123 14.52 34.36 20.32
CA ILE A 123 15.93 34.77 20.35
C ILE A 123 16.61 34.24 21.61
N ASN A 124 15.87 34.13 22.73
CA ASN A 124 16.47 33.90 24.05
C ASN A 124 15.93 32.69 24.82
N GLU A 125 14.73 32.17 24.52
CA GLU A 125 14.04 31.20 25.41
C GLU A 125 13.47 29.96 24.69
N GLN A 126 12.99 30.10 23.46
CA GLN A 126 12.30 29.05 22.71
C GLN A 126 12.92 28.84 21.33
N ALA A 127 12.95 27.58 20.87
CA ALA A 127 13.39 27.27 19.52
C ALA A 127 12.31 27.64 18.50
N ASP A 128 12.70 28.32 17.42
CA ASP A 128 11.81 28.54 16.26
C ASP A 128 11.40 27.20 15.64
N THR A 129 10.11 26.89 15.74
CA THR A 129 9.51 25.69 15.15
C THR A 129 8.82 25.96 13.82
N ASN A 130 8.35 27.19 13.58
CA ASN A 130 7.59 27.54 12.39
C ASN A 130 8.49 27.70 11.16
N GLY A 131 9.61 28.39 11.31
CA GLY A 131 10.57 28.62 10.22
C GLY A 131 11.04 27.30 9.59
N PRO A 132 11.54 26.33 10.38
CA PRO A 132 11.90 25.01 9.87
C PRO A 132 10.72 24.22 9.27
N MET A 133 9.54 24.27 9.90
CA MET A 133 8.33 23.59 9.39
C MET A 133 7.90 24.13 8.03
N LEU A 134 7.82 25.45 7.86
CA LEU A 134 7.44 26.08 6.59
C LEU A 134 8.48 25.87 5.50
N HIS A 135 9.77 25.90 5.85
CA HIS A 135 10.83 25.54 4.91
C HIS A 135 10.65 24.12 4.40
N ALA A 136 10.45 23.16 5.30
CA ALA A 136 10.24 21.76 4.93
C ALA A 136 8.99 21.59 4.05
N LEU A 137 7.87 22.22 4.42
CA LEU A 137 6.64 22.21 3.62
C LEU A 137 6.86 22.80 2.21
N LEU A 138 7.56 23.93 2.07
CA LEU A 138 7.84 24.51 0.75
C LEU A 138 8.67 23.56 -0.11
N VAL A 139 9.74 22.98 0.44
CA VAL A 139 10.60 22.03 -0.29
C VAL A 139 9.85 20.74 -0.63
N GLU A 140 9.07 20.19 0.30
CA GLU A 140 8.29 18.98 0.08
C GLU A 140 7.23 19.16 -1.01
N ARG A 141 6.54 20.31 -1.00
CA ARG A 141 5.39 20.54 -1.89
C ARG A 141 5.79 21.04 -3.28
N PHE A 142 6.90 21.75 -3.39
CA PHE A 142 7.31 22.41 -4.65
C PHE A 142 8.68 21.98 -5.15
N GLY A 143 9.49 21.29 -4.35
CA GLY A 143 10.80 20.77 -4.74
C GLY A 143 11.67 21.86 -5.38
N SER A 144 12.23 21.57 -6.55
CA SER A 144 13.10 22.48 -7.29
C SER A 144 12.39 23.68 -7.93
N ALA A 145 11.05 23.80 -7.84
CA ALA A 145 10.33 24.96 -8.34
C ALA A 145 10.46 26.19 -7.43
N VAL A 146 10.88 26.00 -6.17
CA VAL A 146 11.09 27.07 -5.20
C VAL A 146 12.50 27.04 -4.62
N GLU A 147 13.03 28.23 -4.32
CA GLU A 147 14.27 28.40 -3.57
C GLU A 147 13.91 29.06 -2.24
N VAL A 148 14.11 28.36 -1.12
CA VAL A 148 13.67 28.84 0.20
C VAL A 148 14.82 29.53 0.93
N HIS A 149 14.68 30.84 1.16
CA HIS A 149 15.62 31.66 1.91
C HIS A 149 15.14 31.82 3.35
N ARG A 150 15.59 30.91 4.24
CA ARG A 150 15.28 31.05 5.67
C ARG A 150 16.28 32.00 6.32
N VAL A 151 15.77 33.06 6.94
CA VAL A 151 16.60 33.99 7.72
C VAL A 151 16.39 33.80 9.23
N PRO A 152 17.34 34.26 10.06
CA PRO A 152 17.16 34.25 11.51
C PRO A 152 15.90 35.01 11.95
N PRO A 153 15.33 34.69 13.13
CA PRO A 153 14.20 35.44 13.66
C PRO A 153 14.48 36.95 13.79
N LEU A 154 13.47 37.76 13.50
CA LEU A 154 13.56 39.22 13.66
C LEU A 154 13.56 39.59 15.15
N VAL A 155 14.37 40.60 15.46
CA VAL A 155 14.42 41.26 16.78
C VAL A 155 13.24 42.21 16.91
N ASP A 156 12.67 42.38 18.11
CA ASP A 156 11.64 43.39 18.39
C ASP A 156 12.21 44.81 18.42
N ASP A 157 12.73 45.25 17.27
CA ASP A 157 13.11 46.62 16.98
C ASP A 157 12.49 47.05 15.65
N TYR A 158 11.85 48.21 15.63
CA TYR A 158 11.07 48.66 14.48
C TYR A 158 11.94 48.91 13.26
N ASP A 159 13.03 49.66 13.42
CA ASP A 159 13.87 50.07 12.30
C ASP A 159 14.61 48.86 11.70
N GLN A 160 15.10 47.94 12.54
CA GLN A 160 15.70 46.67 12.07
C GLN A 160 14.67 45.76 11.40
N THR A 161 13.47 45.61 11.97
CA THR A 161 12.38 44.82 11.36
C THR A 161 12.01 45.40 10.00
N ARG A 162 11.81 46.72 9.93
CA ARG A 162 11.47 47.43 8.69
C ARG A 162 12.54 47.21 7.63
N GLN A 163 13.81 47.44 7.96
CA GLN A 163 14.90 47.26 7.00
C GLN A 163 15.00 45.81 6.52
N ALA A 164 14.94 44.84 7.44
CA ALA A 164 15.00 43.42 7.09
C ALA A 164 13.85 43.00 6.16
N LEU A 165 12.62 43.41 6.44
CA LEU A 165 11.49 43.08 5.57
C LEU A 165 11.61 43.71 4.17
N LEU A 166 12.12 44.94 4.09
CA LEU A 166 12.37 45.61 2.80
C LEU A 166 13.47 44.91 2.00
N ASP A 167 14.56 44.49 2.66
CA ASP A 167 15.66 43.76 2.01
C ASP A 167 15.21 42.37 1.53
N LEU A 168 14.39 41.68 2.32
CA LEU A 168 13.77 40.41 1.93
C LEU A 168 12.85 40.59 0.72
N ALA A 169 11.97 41.59 0.73
CA ALA A 169 11.06 41.88 -0.37
C ALA A 169 11.79 42.27 -1.66
N ALA A 170 12.96 42.91 -1.57
CA ALA A 170 13.77 43.29 -2.72
C ALA A 170 14.56 42.12 -3.33
N SER A 171 14.84 41.07 -2.56
CA SER A 171 15.69 39.94 -2.97
C SER A 171 14.92 38.63 -3.25
N ASN A 172 13.63 38.59 -2.92
CA ASN A 172 12.76 37.41 -3.04
C ASN A 172 11.47 37.75 -3.78
N ASP A 173 10.87 36.74 -4.41
CA ASP A 173 9.60 36.87 -5.12
C ASP A 173 8.40 36.81 -4.17
N ILE A 174 8.55 36.15 -3.00
CA ILE A 174 7.52 36.05 -1.97
C ILE A 174 8.19 36.12 -0.59
N VAL A 175 7.54 36.79 0.36
CA VAL A 175 7.95 36.81 1.76
C VAL A 175 6.87 36.14 2.63
N ILE A 176 7.27 35.19 3.46
CA ILE A 176 6.41 34.52 4.44
C ILE A 176 6.95 34.79 5.84
N THR A 177 6.11 35.33 6.71
CA THR A 177 6.45 35.56 8.10
C THR A 177 5.61 34.73 9.05
N THR A 178 6.13 34.43 10.24
CA THR A 178 5.32 33.89 11.34
C THR A 178 5.50 34.70 12.62
N GLY A 179 4.40 34.93 13.34
CA GLY A 179 4.41 35.80 14.52
C GLY A 179 4.20 37.28 14.18
N ALA A 180 4.02 38.12 15.20
CA ALA A 180 3.93 39.59 15.11
C ALA A 180 2.93 40.21 14.10
N VAL A 181 1.85 39.50 13.74
CA VAL A 181 0.79 39.94 12.80
C VAL A 181 -0.58 40.12 13.48
N SER A 182 -0.61 40.29 14.80
CA SER A 182 -1.83 40.30 15.62
C SER A 182 -2.19 41.72 16.11
N LYS A 183 -2.83 41.82 17.30
CA LYS A 183 -3.21 43.09 17.96
C LYS A 183 -2.26 43.50 19.10
N GLY A 184 -1.02 43.00 19.11
CA GLY A 184 -0.02 43.33 20.12
C GLY A 184 0.57 44.72 19.91
N SER A 185 0.91 45.42 21.00
CA SER A 185 1.57 46.73 20.93
C SER A 185 3.01 46.68 20.37
N LYS A 186 3.55 45.48 20.16
CA LYS A 186 4.89 45.21 19.60
C LYS A 186 4.83 44.55 18.21
N ASP A 187 3.67 44.53 17.54
CA ASP A 187 3.52 43.89 16.23
C ASP A 187 4.07 44.77 15.10
N PHE A 188 5.41 44.88 15.02
CA PHE A 188 6.10 45.75 14.07
C PHE A 188 5.91 45.34 12.61
N ILE A 189 5.77 44.05 12.32
CA ILE A 189 5.54 43.56 10.95
C ILE A 189 4.27 44.20 10.37
N LYS A 190 3.16 44.15 11.12
CA LYS A 190 1.91 44.74 10.66
C LYS A 190 2.04 46.23 10.38
N ARG A 191 2.71 46.96 11.28
CA ARG A 191 2.97 48.40 11.11
C ARG A 191 3.79 48.70 9.85
N VAL A 192 4.85 47.92 9.59
CA VAL A 192 5.65 48.05 8.36
C VAL A 192 4.80 47.79 7.12
N LEU A 193 3.94 46.78 7.14
CA LEU A 193 3.04 46.50 6.00
C LEU A 193 2.02 47.61 5.76
N GLU A 194 1.54 48.28 6.82
CA GLU A 194 0.61 49.41 6.71
C GLU A 194 1.31 50.71 6.25
N GLU A 195 2.58 50.92 6.62
CA GLU A 195 3.35 52.13 6.25
C GLU A 195 4.02 52.03 4.88
N GLU A 196 4.53 50.86 4.49
CA GLU A 196 5.39 50.67 3.29
C GLU A 196 4.78 49.70 2.26
N GLY A 197 3.65 49.06 2.58
CA GLY A 197 3.00 48.08 1.74
C GLY A 197 1.51 48.39 1.52
N GLU A 198 0.82 47.41 0.96
CA GLU A 198 -0.63 47.40 0.81
C GLU A 198 -1.17 46.14 1.49
N VAL A 199 -1.94 46.30 2.56
CA VAL A 199 -2.59 45.18 3.26
C VAL A 199 -3.93 44.89 2.59
N LEU A 200 -4.02 43.75 1.89
CA LEU A 200 -5.26 43.33 1.22
C LEU A 200 -6.22 42.66 2.22
N SER A 201 -5.70 41.93 3.19
CA SER A 201 -6.48 41.30 4.26
C SER A 201 -5.64 41.14 5.51
N GLY A 202 -6.13 41.62 6.66
CA GLY A 202 -5.42 41.53 7.95
C GLY A 202 -5.92 40.45 8.92
N GLU A 203 -7.09 39.86 8.66
CA GLU A 203 -7.63 38.72 9.40
C GLU A 203 -8.50 37.87 8.47
N VAL A 204 -8.61 36.57 8.75
CA VAL A 204 -9.44 35.64 7.97
C VAL A 204 -10.45 34.91 8.86
N CYS A 205 -11.60 34.58 8.28
CA CYS A 205 -12.64 33.79 8.96
C CYS A 205 -12.26 32.30 8.95
N LEU A 206 -11.29 31.92 9.78
CA LEU A 206 -10.67 30.59 9.80
C LEU A 206 -10.32 30.14 11.23
N LYS A 207 -10.49 28.84 11.51
CA LYS A 207 -9.97 28.19 12.71
C LYS A 207 -9.20 26.90 12.38
N PRO A 208 -8.01 26.68 12.98
CA PRO A 208 -7.13 27.70 13.53
C PRO A 208 -6.57 28.58 12.39
N GLY A 209 -6.17 29.82 12.66
CA GLY A 209 -5.55 30.66 11.63
C GLY A 209 -6.04 32.10 11.49
N LYS A 210 -6.94 32.58 12.36
CA LYS A 210 -7.54 33.92 12.25
C LYS A 210 -6.57 35.07 11.88
N PRO A 211 -5.42 35.29 12.54
CA PRO A 211 -4.56 36.44 12.24
C PRO A 211 -3.66 36.19 11.02
N THR A 212 -4.19 35.57 9.96
CA THR A 212 -3.46 35.44 8.69
C THR A 212 -3.63 36.71 7.89
N THR A 213 -2.50 37.34 7.55
CA THR A 213 -2.42 38.57 6.76
C THR A 213 -1.92 38.25 5.36
N PHE A 214 -2.54 38.87 4.36
CA PHE A 214 -1.99 38.93 3.00
C PHE A 214 -1.83 40.39 2.60
N ALA A 215 -0.64 40.72 2.11
CA ALA A 215 -0.25 42.06 1.72
C ALA A 215 0.68 42.02 0.51
N THR A 216 0.98 43.19 -0.06
CA THR A 216 2.16 43.37 -0.89
C THR A 216 3.11 44.35 -0.21
N LEU A 217 4.41 44.09 -0.25
CA LEU A 217 5.43 45.01 0.25
C LEU A 217 6.28 45.45 -0.94
N ARG A 218 6.12 46.70 -1.37
CA ARG A 218 6.75 47.24 -2.60
C ARG A 218 6.49 46.36 -3.85
N GLY A 219 5.29 45.80 -3.96
CA GLY A 219 4.88 44.93 -5.06
C GLY A 219 5.18 43.44 -4.84
N THR A 220 5.98 43.07 -3.84
CA THR A 220 6.28 41.68 -3.51
C THR A 220 5.17 41.06 -2.64
N PRO A 221 4.55 39.95 -3.04
CA PRO A 221 3.57 39.23 -2.21
C PRO A 221 4.09 38.86 -0.83
N PHE A 222 3.27 39.11 0.19
CA PHE A 222 3.63 38.93 1.58
C PHE A 222 2.55 38.15 2.34
N PHE A 223 2.94 37.05 2.98
CA PHE A 223 2.09 36.25 3.84
C PHE A 223 2.51 36.38 5.30
N GLY A 224 1.68 37.01 6.11
CA GLY A 224 1.83 37.06 7.56
C GLY A 224 1.07 35.93 8.23
N LEU A 225 1.74 34.86 8.61
CA LEU A 225 1.10 33.70 9.24
C LEU A 225 1.08 33.80 10.78
N PRO A 226 0.12 33.15 11.45
CA PRO A 226 0.04 33.17 12.91
C PRO A 226 1.26 32.51 13.57
N GLY A 227 1.71 33.03 14.72
CA GLY A 227 2.86 32.45 15.46
C GLY A 227 2.60 31.06 16.08
N ASN A 228 1.33 30.67 16.26
CA ASN A 228 0.97 29.33 16.74
C ASN A 228 1.24 28.26 15.67
N PRO A 229 2.00 27.18 15.95
CA PRO A 229 2.45 26.27 14.90
C PRO A 229 1.34 25.54 14.14
N ALA A 230 0.30 25.04 14.81
CA ALA A 230 -0.79 24.38 14.09
C ALA A 230 -1.63 25.38 13.26
N SER A 231 -1.65 26.66 13.65
CA SER A 231 -2.27 27.72 12.86
C SER A 231 -1.45 28.06 11.62
N ALA A 232 -0.12 28.19 11.74
CA ALA A 232 0.78 28.41 10.61
C ALA A 232 0.70 27.26 9.60
N TYR A 233 0.70 26.02 10.10
CA TYR A 233 0.50 24.81 9.29
C TYR A 233 -0.80 24.89 8.49
N VAL A 234 -1.95 25.12 9.14
CA VAL A 234 -3.24 25.21 8.43
C VAL A 234 -3.26 26.38 7.43
N ALA A 235 -2.75 27.55 7.81
CA ALA A 235 -2.72 28.73 6.94
C ALA A 235 -1.84 28.51 5.70
N PHE A 236 -0.76 27.74 5.81
CA PHE A 236 0.06 27.35 4.66
C PHE A 236 -0.77 26.60 3.60
N PHE A 237 -1.46 25.51 3.97
CA PHE A 237 -2.24 24.72 3.02
C PHE A 237 -3.47 25.47 2.48
N VAL A 238 -4.06 26.35 3.27
CA VAL A 238 -5.27 27.09 2.87
C VAL A 238 -4.94 28.30 1.96
N PHE A 239 -3.79 28.95 2.14
CA PHE A 239 -3.48 30.21 1.44
C PHE A 239 -2.16 30.18 0.66
N VAL A 240 -1.06 29.79 1.29
CA VAL A 240 0.28 29.86 0.67
C VAL A 240 0.42 28.86 -0.47
N GLU A 241 0.05 27.61 -0.21
CA GLU A 241 0.15 26.54 -1.20
C GLU A 241 -0.69 26.82 -2.47
N PRO A 242 -2.00 27.13 -2.39
CA PRO A 242 -2.78 27.42 -3.59
C PRO A 242 -2.26 28.66 -4.34
N PHE A 243 -1.73 29.67 -3.63
CA PHE A 243 -1.11 30.83 -4.27
C PHE A 243 0.13 30.44 -5.09
N LEU A 244 1.05 29.66 -4.50
CA LEU A 244 2.24 29.17 -5.20
C LEU A 244 1.89 28.25 -6.37
N LYS A 245 0.91 27.36 -6.19
CA LYS A 245 0.40 26.51 -7.29
C LYS A 245 -0.15 27.35 -8.43
N ALA A 246 -0.95 28.37 -8.15
CA ALA A 246 -1.47 29.27 -9.19
C ALA A 246 -0.35 30.01 -9.90
N LEU A 247 0.63 30.54 -9.16
CA LEU A 247 1.79 31.23 -9.73
C LEU A 247 2.59 30.32 -10.67
N LEU A 248 2.86 29.08 -10.26
CA LEU A 248 3.62 28.10 -11.05
C LEU A 248 2.83 27.55 -12.25
N HIS A 249 1.49 27.57 -12.20
CA HIS A 249 0.60 27.16 -13.27
C HIS A 249 0.06 28.35 -14.08
N ASN A 250 0.93 29.32 -14.40
CA ASN A 250 0.62 30.46 -15.27
C ASN A 250 -0.59 31.30 -14.80
N ASN A 251 -0.65 31.57 -13.50
CA ASN A 251 -1.74 32.29 -12.83
C ASN A 251 -3.12 31.64 -13.00
N GLU A 252 -3.19 30.34 -13.33
CA GLU A 252 -4.44 29.59 -13.32
C GLU A 252 -4.85 29.32 -11.87
N MET A 253 -5.73 30.19 -11.35
CA MET A 253 -6.29 30.04 -10.01
C MET A 253 -7.20 28.82 -9.96
N ARG A 254 -6.68 27.73 -9.40
CA ARG A 254 -7.49 26.61 -8.91
C ARG A 254 -7.53 26.73 -7.40
N GLY A 255 -8.73 26.79 -6.82
CA GLY A 255 -8.90 26.76 -5.37
C GLY A 255 -8.22 25.53 -4.76
N PRO A 256 -8.06 25.48 -3.43
CA PRO A 256 -7.45 24.32 -2.79
C PRO A 256 -8.25 23.06 -3.17
N GLU A 257 -7.55 22.02 -3.63
CA GLU A 257 -8.18 20.80 -4.16
C GLU A 257 -8.89 20.05 -3.02
N GLU A 258 -10.20 20.24 -2.92
CA GLU A 258 -11.05 19.57 -1.93
C GLU A 258 -11.53 18.22 -2.46
N VAL A 259 -11.31 17.17 -1.66
CA VAL A 259 -11.97 15.87 -1.80
C VAL A 259 -13.03 15.72 -0.73
N TYR A 260 -14.02 14.85 -0.97
CA TYR A 260 -15.01 14.52 0.05
C TYR A 260 -14.63 13.24 0.78
N VAL A 261 -14.61 13.30 2.10
CA VAL A 261 -14.30 12.19 3.01
C VAL A 261 -15.48 11.87 3.90
N THR A 262 -15.57 10.62 4.34
CA THR A 262 -16.57 10.17 5.32
C THR A 262 -15.94 10.18 6.71
N LEU A 263 -16.58 10.81 7.70
CA LEU A 263 -16.01 10.83 9.05
C LEU A 263 -16.09 9.45 9.71
N ALA A 264 -14.93 8.92 10.15
CA ALA A 264 -14.82 7.67 10.90
C ALA A 264 -15.36 7.78 12.33
N GLU A 265 -15.41 9.00 12.84
CA GLU A 265 -15.80 9.35 14.20
C GLU A 265 -16.57 10.67 14.20
N ALA A 266 -17.34 10.91 15.26
CA ALA A 266 -18.01 12.19 15.42
C ALA A 266 -16.97 13.29 15.70
N MET A 267 -17.11 14.44 15.04
CA MET A 267 -16.21 15.58 15.22
C MET A 267 -16.94 16.75 15.84
N ARG A 268 -16.41 17.27 16.95
CA ARG A 268 -16.99 18.42 17.65
C ARG A 268 -16.61 19.72 16.93
N GLN A 269 -17.61 20.55 16.64
CA GLN A 269 -17.38 21.92 16.21
C GLN A 269 -17.11 22.79 17.44
N THR A 270 -16.06 23.60 17.38
CA THR A 270 -15.61 24.38 18.54
C THR A 270 -15.74 25.88 18.34
N ASP A 271 -16.36 26.33 17.25
CA ASP A 271 -16.47 27.74 16.91
C ASP A 271 -17.76 28.06 16.16
N PRO A 272 -18.67 28.87 16.74
CA PRO A 272 -19.97 29.15 16.14
C PRO A 272 -19.92 30.05 14.90
N VAL A 273 -18.78 30.70 14.62
CA VAL A 273 -18.67 31.71 13.57
C VAL A 273 -17.75 31.27 12.44
N ARG A 274 -16.66 30.57 12.77
CA ARG A 274 -15.59 30.27 11.81
C ARG A 274 -15.64 28.81 11.37
N PRO A 275 -15.46 28.51 10.07
CA PRO A 275 -15.16 27.16 9.64
C PRO A 275 -13.86 26.66 10.28
N GLU A 276 -13.84 25.39 10.64
CA GLU A 276 -12.73 24.75 11.36
C GLU A 276 -12.04 23.72 10.46
N PHE A 277 -10.74 23.88 10.26
CA PHE A 277 -9.89 22.94 9.52
C PHE A 277 -9.24 22.00 10.53
N VAL A 278 -9.90 20.87 10.73
CA VAL A 278 -9.52 19.82 11.66
C VAL A 278 -8.41 18.98 11.04
N ARG A 279 -7.29 18.86 11.74
CA ARG A 279 -6.17 18.00 11.35
C ARG A 279 -6.58 16.54 11.51
N ALA A 280 -6.48 15.78 10.42
CA ALA A 280 -7.00 14.43 10.31
C ALA A 280 -6.04 13.49 9.58
N THR A 281 -6.23 12.19 9.81
CA THR A 281 -5.76 11.12 8.93
C THR A 281 -6.90 10.72 8.01
N VAL A 282 -6.61 10.62 6.72
CA VAL A 282 -7.48 10.07 5.68
C VAL A 282 -6.87 8.79 5.17
N ALA A 283 -7.69 7.75 5.12
CA ALA A 283 -7.31 6.47 4.56
C ALA A 283 -8.35 5.99 3.55
N ALA A 284 -7.91 5.19 2.59
CA ALA A 284 -8.79 4.56 1.61
C ALA A 284 -9.23 3.18 2.10
N THR A 285 -10.53 2.95 2.20
CA THR A 285 -11.10 1.63 2.51
C THR A 285 -10.96 0.67 1.32
N PRO A 286 -11.09 -0.65 1.51
CA PRO A 286 -11.02 -1.63 0.42
C PRO A 286 -12.03 -1.41 -0.72
N ASP A 287 -13.16 -0.77 -0.44
CA ASP A 287 -14.17 -0.38 -1.42
C ASP A 287 -13.94 1.03 -2.03
N GLY A 288 -12.78 1.64 -1.78
CA GLY A 288 -12.33 2.89 -2.39
C GLY A 288 -12.90 4.16 -1.76
N ARG A 289 -13.59 4.08 -0.62
CA ARG A 289 -14.08 5.27 0.10
C ARG A 289 -12.95 5.91 0.89
N LEU A 290 -12.90 7.23 0.88
CA LEU A 290 -12.00 8.00 1.74
C LEU A 290 -12.67 8.21 3.10
N VAL A 291 -11.98 7.79 4.16
CA VAL A 291 -12.46 7.87 5.53
C VAL A 291 -11.50 8.70 6.36
N ALA A 292 -12.03 9.68 7.09
CA ALA A 292 -11.25 10.63 7.88
C ALA A 292 -11.42 10.43 9.39
N ARG A 293 -10.32 10.42 10.13
CA ARG A 293 -10.28 10.40 11.60
C ARG A 293 -9.49 11.61 12.10
N GLY A 294 -9.97 12.28 13.15
CA GLY A 294 -9.26 13.41 13.74
C GLY A 294 -8.00 12.91 14.45
N VAL A 295 -6.88 13.61 14.25
CA VAL A 295 -5.65 13.27 14.99
C VAL A 295 -5.90 13.45 16.48
N THR A 296 -5.43 12.50 17.30
CA THR A 296 -5.73 12.34 18.75
C THR A 296 -7.19 11.98 19.09
N GLY A 297 -7.90 11.28 18.18
CA GLY A 297 -9.31 10.86 18.39
C GLY A 297 -10.26 12.06 18.50
N GLY A 298 -10.00 13.11 17.72
CA GLY A 298 -10.76 14.36 17.73
C GLY A 298 -10.64 15.23 19.00
N CYS A 299 -9.95 14.78 20.05
CA CYS A 299 -10.05 15.40 21.38
C CYS A 299 -9.17 16.65 21.61
N SER A 300 -8.09 16.87 20.84
CA SER A 300 -7.18 17.99 21.07
C SER A 300 -6.69 18.69 19.79
N GLN A 301 -7.55 19.55 19.23
CA GLN A 301 -7.27 20.38 18.05
C GLN A 301 -6.75 21.80 18.41
N ARG A 302 -6.12 21.95 19.59
CA ARG A 302 -5.60 23.26 20.05
C ARG A 302 -4.53 23.81 19.10
N SER A 303 -4.59 25.10 18.80
CA SER A 303 -3.71 25.77 17.84
C SER A 303 -2.22 25.78 18.22
N SER A 304 -1.91 25.73 19.52
CA SER A 304 -0.53 25.69 20.02
C SER A 304 0.06 24.27 20.04
N ARG A 305 -0.74 23.23 19.81
CA ARG A 305 -0.30 21.83 19.91
C ARG A 305 0.26 21.34 18.58
N LEU A 306 1.54 21.58 18.33
CA LEU A 306 2.24 21.12 17.11
C LEU A 306 2.17 19.59 16.93
N LEU A 307 2.13 18.80 18.01
CA LEU A 307 1.95 17.35 17.93
C LEU A 307 0.67 16.94 17.15
N SER A 308 -0.35 17.80 17.09
CA SER A 308 -1.55 17.54 16.29
C SER A 308 -1.33 17.61 14.78
N CYS A 309 -0.15 18.05 14.32
CA CYS A 309 0.27 18.04 12.92
C CYS A 309 1.06 16.79 12.54
N VAL A 310 1.52 15.98 13.50
CA VAL A 310 2.32 14.78 13.23
C VAL A 310 1.41 13.65 12.75
N GLY A 311 1.75 13.05 11.61
CA GLY A 311 0.95 12.00 10.98
C GLY A 311 -0.33 12.49 10.32
N VAL A 312 -0.46 13.80 10.10
CA VAL A 312 -1.59 14.40 9.36
C VAL A 312 -1.33 14.28 7.87
N ASN A 313 -2.29 13.73 7.14
CA ASN A 313 -2.32 13.79 5.68
C ASN A 313 -3.56 14.52 5.13
N ALA A 314 -4.38 15.12 6.01
CA ALA A 314 -5.51 15.91 5.57
C ALA A 314 -6.02 16.96 6.58
N LEU A 315 -6.69 17.99 6.06
CA LEU A 315 -7.46 18.98 6.82
C LEU A 315 -8.94 18.86 6.46
N VAL A 316 -9.76 18.36 7.38
CA VAL A 316 -11.22 18.27 7.21
C VAL A 316 -11.85 19.62 7.53
N ARG A 317 -12.60 20.19 6.58
CA ARG A 317 -13.24 21.49 6.74
C ARG A 317 -14.64 21.32 7.34
N LEU A 318 -14.76 21.55 8.64
CA LEU A 318 -16.03 21.62 9.34
C LEU A 318 -16.68 23.00 9.14
N PRO A 319 -18.02 23.07 8.98
CA PRO A 319 -18.73 24.34 8.96
C PRO A 319 -18.65 25.02 10.33
N ALA A 320 -18.94 26.32 10.35
CA ALA A 320 -19.14 27.04 11.60
C ALA A 320 -20.30 26.43 12.40
N GLY A 321 -20.13 26.33 13.72
CA GLY A 321 -21.13 25.77 14.62
C GLY A 321 -20.58 25.43 16.00
N ALA A 322 -21.48 25.12 16.92
CA ALA A 322 -21.13 24.69 18.29
C ALA A 322 -21.64 23.29 18.62
N GLY A 323 -21.99 22.50 17.59
CA GLY A 323 -22.53 21.15 17.71
C GLY A 323 -21.47 20.06 17.50
N THR A 324 -21.95 18.86 17.22
CA THR A 324 -21.13 17.72 16.86
C THR A 324 -21.60 17.21 15.50
N ILE A 325 -20.67 17.06 14.56
CA ILE A 325 -20.92 16.41 13.28
C ILE A 325 -20.84 14.90 13.50
N PRO A 326 -21.87 14.12 13.16
CA PRO A 326 -21.92 12.69 13.45
C PRO A 326 -20.92 11.88 12.60
N LYS A 327 -20.51 10.72 13.13
CA LYS A 327 -19.83 9.66 12.34
C LYS A 327 -20.65 9.37 11.08
N GLY A 328 -19.98 9.14 9.96
CA GLY A 328 -20.61 8.87 8.65
C GLY A 328 -20.96 10.12 7.85
N ALA A 329 -20.85 11.33 8.43
CA ALA A 329 -21.06 12.56 7.67
C ALA A 329 -20.01 12.70 6.56
N ARG A 330 -20.43 13.24 5.41
CA ARG A 330 -19.52 13.57 4.30
C ARG A 330 -19.06 15.01 4.42
N MET A 331 -17.75 15.21 4.49
CA MET A 331 -17.13 16.51 4.70
C MET A 331 -16.13 16.85 3.60
N PRO A 332 -16.03 18.13 3.18
CA PRO A 332 -14.93 18.58 2.35
C PRO A 332 -13.61 18.50 3.11
N CYS A 333 -12.54 18.19 2.39
CA CYS A 333 -11.25 17.89 2.97
C CYS A 333 -10.12 18.26 2.01
N LEU A 334 -9.10 18.94 2.53
CA LEU A 334 -7.85 19.20 1.82
C LEU A 334 -6.87 18.07 2.12
N LEU A 335 -6.37 17.40 1.10
CA LEU A 335 -5.28 16.45 1.27
C LEU A 335 -3.96 17.21 1.41
N THR A 336 -3.25 16.95 2.50
CA THR A 336 -1.94 17.57 2.78
C THR A 336 -0.78 16.65 2.44
N ASP A 337 -1.05 15.35 2.33
CA ASP A 337 -0.09 14.31 1.95
C ASP A 337 -0.83 13.13 1.27
N ARG A 338 -0.12 12.06 0.91
CA ARG A 338 -0.66 10.85 0.29
C ARG A 338 -1.67 10.15 1.20
N VAL A 339 -2.69 9.59 0.57
CA VAL A 339 -3.67 8.72 1.23
C VAL A 339 -3.10 7.30 1.27
N GLU A 340 -2.91 6.77 2.47
CA GLU A 340 -2.57 5.35 2.66
C GLU A 340 -3.86 4.49 2.67
N PRO A 341 -3.79 3.22 2.25
CA PRO A 341 -4.89 2.29 2.50
C PRO A 341 -5.13 2.15 4.01
N VAL A 342 -6.39 1.92 4.40
CA VAL A 342 -6.72 1.55 5.79
C VAL A 342 -5.91 0.30 6.13
N ARG A 343 -5.06 0.40 7.16
CA ARG A 343 -4.24 -0.73 7.60
C ARG A 343 -5.14 -1.76 8.28
N ASP A 344 -5.09 -3.01 7.84
CA ASP A 344 -5.73 -4.13 8.52
C ASP A 344 -5.27 -4.13 9.99
N GLY A 345 -6.22 -4.03 10.92
CA GLY A 345 -5.94 -3.95 12.36
C GLY A 345 -5.98 -2.56 13.00
N ASP A 346 -6.33 -1.49 12.27
CA ASP A 346 -6.87 -0.24 12.86
C ASP A 346 -8.42 -0.27 12.95
N ASP A 347 -8.96 -1.49 13.00
CA ASP A 347 -10.33 -1.85 13.25
C ASP A 347 -10.71 -1.52 14.71
N THR A 348 -11.51 -0.49 14.91
CA THR A 348 -12.54 -0.59 15.93
C THR A 348 -13.82 -1.07 15.26
N ILE A 349 -13.92 -2.40 15.18
CA ILE A 349 -15.15 -3.21 15.07
C ILE A 349 -16.04 -2.79 13.88
N MET A 350 -15.99 -3.57 12.78
CA MET A 350 -17.14 -3.64 11.87
C MET A 350 -18.38 -3.79 12.73
N ASP A 351 -19.35 -2.89 12.61
CA ASP A 351 -20.60 -3.08 13.33
C ASP A 351 -21.27 -4.39 12.87
N ASP A 352 -22.17 -4.94 13.68
CA ASP A 352 -22.76 -6.26 13.40
C ASP A 352 -23.39 -6.31 12.00
N VAL A 353 -23.94 -5.19 11.52
CA VAL A 353 -24.54 -5.10 10.18
C VAL A 353 -23.48 -5.15 9.07
N GLU A 354 -22.35 -4.44 9.24
CA GLU A 354 -21.23 -4.48 8.29
C GLU A 354 -20.52 -5.83 8.29
N ALA A 355 -20.37 -6.46 9.46
CA ALA A 355 -19.81 -7.80 9.62
C ALA A 355 -20.72 -8.87 8.99
N GLU A 356 -22.03 -8.82 9.24
CA GLU A 356 -23.03 -9.70 8.64
C GLU A 356 -23.07 -9.53 7.11
N ALA A 357 -23.06 -8.28 6.62
CA ALA A 357 -23.04 -8.00 5.18
C ALA A 357 -21.72 -8.46 4.52
N PHE A 358 -20.59 -8.36 5.22
CA PHE A 358 -19.32 -8.88 4.75
C PHE A 358 -19.33 -10.41 4.68
N ALA A 359 -19.76 -11.08 5.76
CA ALA A 359 -19.88 -12.54 5.81
C ALA A 359 -20.84 -13.07 4.73
N PHE A 360 -21.99 -12.42 4.53
CA PHE A 360 -22.94 -12.79 3.49
C PHE A 360 -22.36 -12.61 2.08
N ARG A 361 -21.70 -11.47 1.80
CA ARG A 361 -21.03 -11.24 0.51
C ARG A 361 -19.95 -12.27 0.24
N ARG A 362 -19.18 -12.65 1.26
CA ARG A 362 -18.13 -13.67 1.16
C ARG A 362 -18.71 -15.05 0.88
N LEU A 363 -19.81 -15.43 1.55
CA LEU A 363 -20.54 -16.68 1.28
C LEU A 363 -21.05 -16.73 -0.16
N VAL A 364 -21.66 -15.64 -0.66
CA VAL A 364 -22.16 -15.57 -2.04
C VAL A 364 -21.02 -15.71 -3.04
N ALA A 365 -19.91 -14.98 -2.87
CA ALA A 365 -18.75 -15.08 -3.75
C ALA A 365 -18.18 -16.52 -3.79
N TRP A 366 -18.06 -17.16 -2.63
CA TRP A 366 -17.60 -18.54 -2.55
C TRP A 366 -18.53 -19.53 -3.27
N LEU A 367 -19.85 -19.33 -3.16
CA LEU A 367 -20.83 -20.16 -3.87
C LEU A 367 -20.88 -19.92 -5.38
N GLN A 368 -20.45 -18.74 -5.85
CA GLN A 368 -20.29 -18.44 -7.28
C GLN A 368 -19.07 -19.16 -7.86
N GLU A 369 -17.97 -19.25 -7.11
CA GLU A 369 -16.77 -20.00 -7.51
C GLU A 369 -16.97 -21.52 -7.46
N ARG A 370 -17.73 -22.01 -6.47
CA ARG A 370 -18.00 -23.44 -6.26
C ARG A 370 -19.22 -23.94 -7.02
N THR A 371 -19.20 -23.84 -8.34
CA THR A 371 -20.30 -24.33 -9.21
C THR A 371 -20.44 -25.86 -9.19
N ASP A 372 -19.42 -26.58 -8.72
CA ASP A 372 -19.43 -28.03 -8.50
C ASP A 372 -20.42 -28.44 -7.40
N VAL A 373 -20.65 -27.58 -6.41
CA VAL A 373 -21.60 -27.85 -5.31
C VAL A 373 -23.02 -27.58 -5.79
N GLN A 374 -23.85 -28.63 -5.94
CA GLN A 374 -25.20 -28.48 -6.46
C GLN A 374 -26.17 -28.02 -5.37
N ASN A 375 -27.32 -27.46 -5.78
CA ASN A 375 -28.35 -27.03 -4.83
C ASN A 375 -28.82 -28.17 -3.92
N ILE A 376 -28.88 -29.41 -4.41
CA ILE A 376 -29.28 -30.56 -3.61
C ILE A 376 -28.27 -30.88 -2.49
N ASP A 377 -26.98 -30.66 -2.74
CA ASP A 377 -25.93 -30.87 -1.74
C ASP A 377 -26.05 -29.84 -0.61
N LEU A 378 -26.30 -28.57 -0.97
CA LEU A 378 -26.55 -27.49 0.00
C LEU A 378 -27.84 -27.77 0.80
N MET A 379 -28.90 -28.25 0.16
CA MET A 379 -30.14 -28.62 0.85
C MET A 379 -29.92 -29.77 1.83
N ASN A 380 -29.13 -30.78 1.45
CA ASN A 380 -28.84 -31.94 2.30
C ASN A 380 -27.94 -31.61 3.49
N LEU A 381 -26.94 -30.73 3.30
CA LEU A 381 -25.94 -30.40 4.32
C LEU A 381 -26.37 -29.22 5.21
N ALA A 382 -26.94 -28.18 4.63
CA ALA A 382 -27.22 -26.91 5.31
C ALA A 382 -28.71 -26.57 5.41
N GLY A 383 -29.58 -27.34 4.76
CA GLY A 383 -31.04 -27.14 4.81
C GLY A 383 -31.55 -25.91 4.04
N PHE A 384 -30.68 -25.25 3.27
CA PHE A 384 -30.99 -24.17 2.33
C PHE A 384 -30.09 -24.27 1.09
N CYS A 385 -30.45 -23.61 -0.01
CA CYS A 385 -29.62 -23.57 -1.24
C CYS A 385 -29.53 -22.15 -1.82
N ARG A 386 -28.87 -22.00 -2.98
CA ARG A 386 -28.74 -20.71 -3.68
C ARG A 386 -30.10 -20.05 -3.99
N ASN A 387 -31.14 -20.84 -4.26
CA ASN A 387 -32.49 -20.30 -4.45
C ASN A 387 -33.07 -19.73 -3.15
N CYS A 388 -32.76 -20.31 -1.98
CA CYS A 388 -33.16 -19.77 -0.68
C CYS A 388 -32.44 -18.44 -0.40
N LEU A 389 -31.12 -18.38 -0.64
CA LEU A 389 -30.33 -17.15 -0.53
C LEU A 389 -30.87 -16.04 -1.45
N SER A 390 -31.26 -16.40 -2.68
CA SER A 390 -31.85 -15.45 -3.63
C SER A 390 -33.18 -14.89 -3.14
N LYS A 391 -34.02 -15.71 -2.50
CA LYS A 391 -35.28 -15.25 -1.90
C LYS A 391 -35.04 -14.31 -0.72
N TRP A 392 -34.13 -14.66 0.19
CA TRP A 392 -33.80 -13.79 1.33
C TRP A 392 -33.20 -12.46 0.88
N TYR A 393 -32.38 -12.48 -0.17
CA TYR A 393 -31.83 -11.25 -0.77
C TYR A 393 -32.93 -10.40 -1.43
N ALA A 394 -33.84 -11.02 -2.17
CA ALA A 394 -35.00 -10.34 -2.77
C ALA A 394 -35.88 -9.68 -1.71
N GLU A 395 -36.21 -10.42 -0.65
CA GLU A 395 -37.01 -9.95 0.49
C GLU A 395 -36.31 -8.79 1.22
N GLY A 396 -35.01 -8.91 1.50
CA GLY A 396 -34.25 -7.88 2.22
C GLY A 396 -33.98 -6.62 1.39
N ARG A 397 -33.85 -6.73 0.07
CA ARG A 397 -33.49 -5.61 -0.81
C ARG A 397 -34.68 -4.97 -1.53
N GLY A 398 -35.83 -5.67 -1.59
CA GLY A 398 -37.02 -5.26 -2.34
C GLY A 398 -36.83 -5.34 -3.84
N VAL A 399 -36.15 -6.39 -4.33
CA VAL A 399 -35.86 -6.60 -5.76
C VAL A 399 -36.54 -7.86 -6.28
N GLU A 400 -36.77 -7.91 -7.60
CA GLU A 400 -37.34 -9.08 -8.26
C GLU A 400 -36.44 -10.31 -8.10
N LEU A 401 -37.08 -11.48 -7.98
CA LEU A 401 -36.39 -12.73 -7.67
C LEU A 401 -35.34 -13.10 -8.71
N ASP A 402 -35.56 -12.78 -9.99
CA ASP A 402 -34.61 -13.12 -11.05
C ASP A 402 -33.34 -12.26 -10.98
N ALA A 403 -33.46 -10.97 -10.61
CA ALA A 403 -32.30 -10.11 -10.33
C ALA A 403 -31.53 -10.60 -9.08
N ALA A 404 -32.26 -11.09 -8.07
CA ALA A 404 -31.63 -11.68 -6.89
C ALA A 404 -30.92 -13.01 -7.19
N LYS A 405 -31.49 -13.85 -8.06
CA LYS A 405 -30.84 -15.09 -8.53
C LYS A 405 -29.55 -14.76 -9.28
N GLU A 406 -29.59 -13.82 -10.22
CA GLU A 406 -28.39 -13.41 -10.95
C GLU A 406 -27.28 -12.95 -9.98
N ARG A 407 -27.65 -12.19 -8.94
CA ARG A 407 -26.70 -11.76 -7.90
C ARG A 407 -26.10 -12.92 -7.10
N VAL A 408 -26.86 -13.98 -6.81
CA VAL A 408 -26.39 -15.14 -6.02
C VAL A 408 -25.66 -16.18 -6.88
N TYR A 409 -26.09 -16.37 -8.13
CA TYR A 409 -25.49 -17.31 -9.08
C TYR A 409 -24.30 -16.72 -9.85
N GLY A 410 -24.15 -15.39 -9.87
CA GLY A 410 -23.09 -14.68 -10.58
C GLY A 410 -23.33 -14.53 -12.09
N MET A 411 -24.44 -15.06 -12.60
CA MET A 411 -24.89 -14.99 -13.99
C MET A 411 -26.40 -15.30 -14.04
N PRO A 412 -27.09 -15.05 -15.17
CA PRO A 412 -28.49 -15.41 -15.34
C PRO A 412 -28.73 -16.89 -15.00
N TYR A 413 -29.80 -17.17 -14.22
CA TYR A 413 -30.04 -18.50 -13.68
C TYR A 413 -30.18 -19.58 -14.76
N ASP A 414 -30.81 -19.26 -15.88
CA ASP A 414 -30.99 -20.19 -17.00
C ASP A 414 -29.65 -20.56 -17.65
N GLU A 415 -28.71 -19.63 -17.73
CA GLU A 415 -27.36 -19.88 -18.22
C GLU A 415 -26.56 -20.75 -17.24
N TRP A 416 -26.64 -20.44 -15.94
CA TRP A 416 -25.99 -21.25 -14.91
C TRP A 416 -26.51 -22.70 -14.95
N LYS A 417 -27.82 -22.85 -15.09
CA LYS A 417 -28.50 -24.13 -15.18
C LYS A 417 -28.01 -24.94 -16.39
N ALA A 418 -27.91 -24.32 -17.55
CA ALA A 418 -27.44 -24.97 -18.76
C ALA A 418 -25.97 -25.39 -18.69
N ARG A 419 -25.13 -24.61 -18.00
CA ARG A 419 -23.67 -24.86 -17.93
C ARG A 419 -23.25 -25.80 -16.80
N TYR A 420 -23.94 -25.77 -15.65
CA TYR A 420 -23.43 -26.36 -14.41
C TYR A 420 -24.42 -27.26 -13.66
N GLN A 421 -25.71 -27.29 -14.02
CA GLN A 421 -26.66 -28.15 -13.31
C GLN A 421 -26.50 -29.61 -13.76
N THR A 422 -26.21 -30.49 -12.80
CA THR A 422 -26.15 -31.93 -13.03
C THR A 422 -27.41 -32.64 -12.50
N PRO A 423 -27.79 -33.80 -13.09
CA PRO A 423 -28.88 -34.61 -12.56
C PRO A 423 -28.57 -35.10 -11.14
N ALA A 424 -29.51 -34.96 -10.22
CA ALA A 424 -29.35 -35.46 -8.86
C ALA A 424 -29.27 -37.00 -8.83
N SER A 425 -28.30 -37.54 -8.08
CA SER A 425 -28.20 -38.97 -7.82
C SER A 425 -29.37 -39.47 -6.96
N GLU A 426 -29.75 -40.74 -7.12
CA GLU A 426 -30.82 -41.36 -6.32
C GLU A 426 -30.50 -41.35 -4.81
N GLU A 427 -29.23 -41.44 -4.45
CA GLU A 427 -28.77 -41.33 -3.07
C GLU A 427 -28.99 -39.92 -2.49
N ALA A 428 -28.69 -38.87 -3.27
CA ALA A 428 -28.91 -37.48 -2.85
C ALA A 428 -30.40 -37.13 -2.72
N LYS A 429 -31.26 -37.71 -3.57
CA LYS A 429 -32.72 -37.59 -3.47
C LYS A 429 -33.27 -38.29 -2.23
N THR A 430 -32.74 -39.47 -1.91
CA THR A 430 -33.14 -40.23 -0.71
C THR A 430 -32.79 -39.46 0.57
N ARG A 431 -31.56 -38.94 0.68
CA ARG A 431 -31.16 -38.08 1.81
C ARG A 431 -32.02 -36.82 1.93
N LEU A 432 -32.38 -36.19 0.81
CA LEU A 432 -33.25 -35.02 0.83
C LEU A 432 -34.64 -35.35 1.38
N ALA A 433 -35.20 -36.51 1.00
CA ALA A 433 -36.49 -36.98 1.50
C ALA A 433 -36.46 -37.26 3.02
N GLU A 434 -35.35 -37.79 3.53
CA GLU A 434 -35.12 -38.00 4.97
C GLU A 434 -35.01 -36.66 5.73
N VAL A 435 -34.28 -35.68 5.19
CA VAL A 435 -34.15 -34.34 5.79
C VAL A 435 -35.51 -33.62 5.83
N HIS A 436 -36.33 -33.76 4.78
CA HIS A 436 -37.67 -33.19 4.72
C HIS A 436 -38.65 -33.86 5.69
N THR A 437 -38.57 -35.18 5.88
CA THR A 437 -39.38 -35.90 6.89
C THR A 437 -38.92 -35.60 8.32
N ALA A 438 -37.62 -35.31 8.54
CA ALA A 438 -37.11 -34.86 9.82
C ALA A 438 -37.60 -33.43 10.19
N LYS A 439 -37.57 -32.47 9.25
CA LYS A 439 -38.11 -31.11 9.45
C LYS A 439 -39.61 -31.10 9.78
N ALA A 440 -40.39 -32.05 9.27
CA ALA A 440 -41.82 -32.18 9.59
C ALA A 440 -42.08 -32.61 11.05
N ARG A 441 -41.11 -33.24 11.73
CA ARG A 441 -41.24 -33.69 13.12
C ARG A 441 -40.85 -32.63 14.16
N THR A 442 -40.17 -31.55 13.75
CA THR A 442 -39.62 -30.54 14.66
C THR A 442 -40.48 -29.27 14.80
N ALA A 443 -41.72 -29.26 14.29
CA ALA A 443 -42.61 -28.10 14.33
C ALA A 443 -43.41 -27.93 15.64
N CYS A 444 -43.08 -28.66 16.72
CA CYS A 444 -43.78 -28.54 17.99
C CYS A 444 -42.78 -28.50 19.16
N GLY A 445 -42.63 -27.34 19.81
CA GLY A 445 -41.95 -27.21 21.11
C GLY A 445 -41.10 -25.95 21.28
N HIS A 446 -41.56 -25.04 22.15
CA HIS A 446 -40.80 -23.88 22.63
C HIS A 446 -39.62 -24.28 23.52
N SER A 447 -38.54 -23.50 23.42
CA SER A 447 -37.44 -23.27 24.39
C SER A 447 -36.71 -24.47 25.01
N THR A 448 -35.41 -24.57 24.73
CA THR A 448 -34.28 -24.32 25.67
C THR A 448 -33.00 -24.81 24.98
N GLY A 449 -31.94 -23.99 25.01
CA GLY A 449 -30.63 -24.41 24.49
C GLY A 449 -30.05 -25.55 25.33
N PRO A 450 -29.40 -26.54 24.69
CA PRO A 450 -28.02 -26.81 25.11
C PRO A 450 -27.08 -27.25 23.97
N SER A 451 -25.82 -26.84 24.15
CA SER A 451 -24.59 -27.61 24.00
C SER A 451 -24.39 -28.44 22.72
N ILE A 452 -23.56 -27.92 21.80
CA ILE A 452 -23.06 -28.69 20.66
C ILE A 452 -21.87 -29.54 21.12
N HIS A 453 -22.09 -30.86 21.05
CA HIS A 453 -21.05 -31.87 21.03
C HIS A 453 -20.10 -31.63 19.86
N HIS A 454 -18.84 -31.32 20.15
CA HIS A 454 -17.77 -31.49 19.19
C HIS A 454 -17.25 -32.91 19.27
N HIS A 455 -17.25 -33.60 18.13
CA HIS A 455 -16.37 -34.67 17.65
C HIS A 455 -17.08 -35.29 16.42
N THR A 456 -16.51 -35.48 15.24
CA THR A 456 -15.15 -35.82 14.75
C THR A 456 -15.26 -35.83 13.19
N SER A 457 -14.27 -35.63 12.31
CA SER A 457 -12.82 -35.37 12.32
C SER A 457 -12.39 -34.90 10.91
N PRO A 458 -11.25 -34.20 10.76
CA PRO A 458 -10.50 -34.07 9.50
C PRO A 458 -9.77 -35.38 9.15
N PRO A 459 -9.23 -35.55 7.93
CA PRO A 459 -8.52 -36.77 7.55
C PRO A 459 -7.32 -36.99 8.48
N SER A 460 -7.27 -38.18 9.07
CA SER A 460 -6.20 -38.64 9.94
C SER A 460 -4.94 -38.99 9.15
N ALA A 461 -3.89 -38.19 9.32
CA ALA A 461 -2.48 -38.63 9.23
C ALA A 461 -1.55 -37.53 9.81
N SER A 462 -1.66 -37.21 11.10
CA SER A 462 -0.79 -36.22 11.75
C SER A 462 -0.19 -36.77 13.04
N THR A 463 0.57 -37.87 12.95
CA THR A 463 1.18 -38.47 14.16
C THR A 463 2.66 -38.84 14.10
N GLU A 464 3.40 -38.75 12.99
CA GLU A 464 4.75 -39.37 12.97
C GLU A 464 5.95 -38.45 12.72
N ILE A 465 5.79 -37.14 12.54
CA ILE A 465 6.97 -36.25 12.44
C ILE A 465 7.34 -35.69 13.82
N ALA A 466 8.51 -36.09 14.32
CA ALA A 466 9.13 -35.55 15.52
C ALA A 466 9.79 -34.19 15.23
N LEU A 467 9.64 -33.24 16.17
CA LEU A 467 10.17 -31.88 16.09
C LEU A 467 11.40 -31.73 16.98
N GLY A 468 12.48 -31.20 16.39
CA GLY A 468 13.65 -30.70 17.11
C GLY A 468 13.72 -29.18 17.06
N VAL A 469 14.16 -28.54 18.15
CA VAL A 469 14.33 -27.08 18.21
C VAL A 469 15.74 -26.75 18.66
N VAL A 470 16.41 -25.86 17.92
CA VAL A 470 17.76 -25.37 18.26
C VAL A 470 17.71 -23.87 18.51
N THR A 471 17.99 -23.44 19.72
CA THR A 471 18.15 -22.02 20.05
C THR A 471 19.62 -21.63 19.91
N CYS A 472 19.93 -20.79 18.93
CA CYS A 472 21.25 -20.23 18.68
C CYS A 472 21.41 -18.93 19.48
N SER A 473 22.16 -19.00 20.58
CA SER A 473 22.51 -17.81 21.36
C SER A 473 23.71 -18.05 22.28
N ASP A 474 24.76 -17.26 22.09
CA ASP A 474 25.91 -17.23 23.00
C ASP A 474 25.47 -17.03 24.47
N ARG A 475 24.63 -16.03 24.71
CA ARG A 475 24.21 -15.66 26.05
C ARG A 475 23.32 -16.72 26.70
N ALA A 476 22.38 -17.30 25.96
CA ALA A 476 21.53 -18.37 26.51
C ALA A 476 22.34 -19.65 26.79
N SER A 477 23.28 -20.01 25.91
CA SER A 477 24.16 -21.18 26.09
C SER A 477 25.08 -21.07 27.31
N GLN A 478 25.42 -19.84 27.70
CA GLN A 478 26.24 -19.54 28.89
C GLN A 478 25.41 -19.38 30.18
N GLY A 479 24.09 -19.56 30.09
CA GLY A 479 23.17 -19.39 31.24
C GLY A 479 22.96 -17.94 31.67
N VAL A 480 23.25 -16.95 30.80
CA VAL A 480 23.05 -15.52 31.10
C VAL A 480 21.57 -15.17 31.19
N TYR A 481 20.72 -15.87 30.42
CA TYR A 481 19.26 -15.82 30.53
C TYR A 481 18.65 -17.13 30.03
N ASP A 482 17.43 -17.40 30.48
CA ASP A 482 16.66 -18.55 30.03
C ASP A 482 16.13 -18.37 28.60
N ASP A 483 16.25 -19.41 27.79
CA ASP A 483 15.65 -19.45 26.47
C ASP A 483 14.12 -19.43 26.55
N LYS A 484 13.52 -18.43 25.92
CA LYS A 484 12.06 -18.29 25.78
C LYS A 484 11.55 -18.58 24.38
N ALA A 485 12.43 -18.55 23.38
CA ALA A 485 12.04 -18.72 21.99
C ALA A 485 11.90 -20.22 21.64
N GLY A 486 12.83 -21.06 22.09
CA GLY A 486 12.79 -22.50 21.83
C GLY A 486 11.53 -23.19 22.37
N PRO A 487 11.18 -23.01 23.67
CA PRO A 487 9.94 -23.56 24.23
C PRO A 487 8.66 -22.99 23.56
N LEU A 488 8.73 -21.77 23.04
CA LEU A 488 7.61 -21.16 22.32
C LEU A 488 7.40 -21.80 20.95
N VAL A 489 8.47 -22.10 20.21
CA VAL A 489 8.39 -22.86 18.95
C VAL A 489 7.71 -24.22 19.19
N ALA A 490 8.15 -24.97 20.20
CA ALA A 490 7.57 -26.27 20.55
C ALA A 490 6.06 -26.17 20.83
N ARG A 491 5.64 -25.15 21.58
CA ARG A 491 4.24 -24.89 21.90
C ARG A 491 3.40 -24.53 20.68
N LEU A 492 3.86 -23.60 19.85
CA LEU A 492 3.13 -23.13 18.67
C LEU A 492 3.01 -24.22 17.60
N CYS A 493 3.98 -25.13 17.53
CA CYS A 493 3.92 -26.30 16.67
C CYS A 493 3.06 -27.46 17.24
N GLY A 494 2.47 -27.31 18.43
CA GLY A 494 1.67 -28.38 19.06
C GLY A 494 2.48 -29.60 19.49
N LYS A 495 3.79 -29.46 19.70
CA LYS A 495 4.74 -30.53 20.06
C LYS A 495 5.42 -30.21 21.39
N ALA A 496 4.67 -30.31 22.49
CA ALA A 496 5.18 -30.00 23.83
C ALA A 496 6.33 -30.92 24.29
N ASP A 497 6.49 -32.07 23.65
CA ASP A 497 7.53 -33.09 23.83
C ASP A 497 8.74 -32.89 22.89
N ALA A 498 8.79 -31.81 22.11
CA ALA A 498 9.90 -31.53 21.22
C ALA A 498 11.24 -31.42 21.96
N SER A 499 12.30 -31.95 21.35
CA SER A 499 13.65 -31.85 21.89
C SER A 499 14.20 -30.45 21.65
N VAL A 500 14.30 -29.63 22.70
CA VAL A 500 14.81 -28.25 22.65
C VAL A 500 16.26 -28.22 23.16
N VAL A 501 17.18 -27.73 22.34
CA VAL A 501 18.61 -27.60 22.69
C VAL A 501 19.07 -26.16 22.48
N VAL A 502 19.86 -25.64 23.41
CA VAL A 502 20.47 -24.30 23.31
C VAL A 502 21.95 -24.46 22.98
N VAL A 503 22.42 -23.74 21.96
CA VAL A 503 23.82 -23.77 21.50
C VAL A 503 24.38 -22.36 21.32
N PRO A 504 25.70 -22.17 21.46
CA PRO A 504 26.35 -20.91 21.11
C PRO A 504 26.24 -20.59 19.62
N ASP A 505 26.43 -19.32 19.27
CA ASP A 505 26.41 -18.82 17.89
C ASP A 505 27.71 -19.19 17.16
N ASP A 506 27.90 -20.49 16.91
CA ASP A 506 29.00 -21.02 16.14
C ASP A 506 28.55 -22.14 15.20
N VAL A 507 29.14 -22.16 14.01
CA VAL A 507 28.77 -23.07 12.92
C VAL A 507 28.82 -24.53 13.36
N SER A 508 29.88 -24.92 14.08
CA SER A 508 30.10 -26.33 14.45
C SER A 508 29.09 -26.84 15.49
N SER A 509 28.69 -26.00 16.44
CA SER A 509 27.71 -26.37 17.46
C SER A 509 26.29 -26.40 16.90
N ILE A 510 25.94 -25.44 16.03
CA ILE A 510 24.65 -25.44 15.33
C ILE A 510 24.52 -26.68 14.44
N GLN A 511 25.52 -26.99 13.63
CA GLN A 511 25.51 -28.17 12.76
C GLN A 511 25.44 -29.48 13.56
N ARG A 512 26.19 -29.59 14.66
CA ARG A 512 26.15 -30.76 15.53
C ARG A 512 24.78 -30.94 16.19
N ALA A 513 24.15 -29.87 16.69
CA ALA A 513 22.83 -29.96 17.31
C ALA A 513 21.75 -30.36 16.31
N ILE A 514 21.75 -29.79 15.10
CA ILE A 514 20.81 -30.17 14.03
C ILE A 514 21.01 -31.65 13.65
N THR A 515 22.26 -32.09 13.52
CA THR A 515 22.60 -33.48 13.19
C THR A 515 22.18 -34.45 14.30
N ASP A 516 22.41 -34.10 15.57
CA ASP A 516 22.05 -34.91 16.72
C ASP A 516 20.53 -35.06 16.86
N LEU A 517 19.78 -33.97 16.65
CA LEU A 517 18.32 -34.00 16.65
C LEU A 517 17.76 -34.89 15.52
N ARG A 518 18.36 -34.84 14.33
CA ARG A 518 17.98 -35.73 13.23
C ARG A 518 18.34 -37.19 13.52
N ASP A 519 19.59 -37.46 13.87
CA ASP A 519 20.16 -38.82 13.87
C ASP A 519 19.84 -39.59 15.15
N ARG A 520 19.83 -38.92 16.31
CA ARG A 520 19.59 -39.57 17.62
C ARG A 520 18.18 -39.38 18.13
N HIS A 521 17.58 -38.22 17.87
CA HIS A 521 16.21 -37.91 18.31
C HIS A 521 15.16 -38.17 17.23
N GLY A 522 15.57 -38.63 16.04
CA GLY A 522 14.65 -39.00 14.95
C GLY A 522 13.79 -37.84 14.43
N CYS A 523 14.24 -36.59 14.59
CA CYS A 523 13.46 -35.43 14.20
C CYS A 523 13.40 -35.28 12.69
N GLY A 524 12.21 -35.41 12.10
CA GLY A 524 11.96 -35.15 10.69
C GLY A 524 11.83 -33.66 10.35
N LEU A 525 11.64 -32.81 11.37
CA LEU A 525 11.64 -31.35 11.25
C LEU A 525 12.52 -30.75 12.35
N VAL A 526 13.46 -29.89 11.97
CA VAL A 526 14.29 -29.11 12.90
C VAL A 526 14.05 -27.61 12.66
N ILE A 527 13.66 -26.89 13.70
CA ILE A 527 13.48 -25.43 13.64
C ILE A 527 14.57 -24.77 14.48
N THR A 528 15.36 -23.88 13.89
CA THR A 528 16.32 -23.07 14.64
C THR A 528 15.72 -21.70 14.97
N THR A 529 16.12 -21.11 16.08
CA THR A 529 15.77 -19.74 16.47
C THR A 529 17.01 -18.97 16.90
N GLY A 530 17.21 -17.78 16.36
CA GLY A 530 18.38 -16.95 16.65
C GLY A 530 19.44 -17.00 15.55
N GLY A 531 20.40 -16.08 15.61
CA GLY A 531 21.55 -16.05 14.71
C GLY A 531 21.26 -15.78 13.23
N THR A 532 20.07 -15.26 12.86
CA THR A 532 19.66 -14.99 11.46
C THR A 532 19.87 -13.54 11.01
N GLY A 533 20.34 -12.65 11.90
CA GLY A 533 20.53 -11.22 11.60
C GLY A 533 21.79 -10.93 10.77
N PHE A 534 22.23 -9.66 10.79
CA PHE A 534 23.43 -9.17 10.08
C PHE A 534 24.64 -8.95 11.00
N SER A 535 24.55 -9.24 12.30
CA SER A 535 25.67 -9.06 13.20
C SER A 535 26.78 -10.09 12.93
N LYS A 536 28.02 -9.81 13.36
CA LYS A 536 29.14 -10.74 13.21
C LYS A 536 28.93 -12.10 13.90
N ARG A 537 28.00 -12.18 14.85
CA ARG A 537 27.65 -13.42 15.56
C ARG A 537 26.45 -14.12 14.93
N ASP A 538 25.70 -13.47 14.04
CA ASP A 538 24.58 -14.11 13.34
C ASP A 538 25.09 -15.05 12.23
N VAL A 539 25.34 -16.32 12.59
CA VAL A 539 25.95 -17.33 11.70
C VAL A 539 25.04 -18.51 11.38
N THR A 540 23.77 -18.46 11.77
CA THR A 540 22.83 -19.59 11.58
C THR A 540 22.58 -19.90 10.09
N PRO A 541 22.40 -18.92 9.18
CA PRO A 541 22.30 -19.17 7.74
C PRO A 541 23.56 -19.85 7.18
N GLU A 542 24.74 -19.39 7.59
CA GLU A 542 26.05 -19.93 7.20
C GLU A 542 26.25 -21.37 7.71
N ALA A 543 25.68 -21.70 8.87
CA ALA A 543 25.71 -23.05 9.42
C ALA A 543 24.79 -24.02 8.65
N VAL A 544 23.59 -23.57 8.29
CA VAL A 544 22.53 -24.41 7.72
C VAL A 544 22.68 -24.61 6.22
N LEU A 545 23.00 -23.55 5.46
CA LEU A 545 23.03 -23.60 4.00
C LEU A 545 23.94 -24.71 3.42
N PRO A 546 25.15 -24.97 3.95
CA PRO A 546 26.01 -26.06 3.48
C PRO A 546 25.46 -27.47 3.75
N MET A 547 24.55 -27.60 4.72
CA MET A 547 23.93 -28.87 5.11
C MET A 547 22.78 -29.27 4.18
N LEU A 548 22.27 -28.35 3.34
CA LEU A 548 21.09 -28.61 2.51
C LEU A 548 21.42 -29.40 1.25
N GLU A 549 20.64 -30.44 0.97
CA GLU A 549 20.59 -31.12 -0.32
C GLU A 549 19.67 -30.38 -1.30
N LYS A 550 18.50 -29.95 -0.82
CA LYS A 550 17.52 -29.19 -1.59
C LYS A 550 17.05 -27.98 -0.78
N ARG A 551 17.25 -26.78 -1.33
CA ARG A 551 16.79 -25.53 -0.72
C ARG A 551 15.32 -25.27 -1.05
N ALA A 552 14.55 -24.88 -0.04
CA ALA A 552 13.14 -24.57 -0.13
C ALA A 552 12.91 -23.04 -0.05
N THR A 553 13.31 -22.32 -1.08
CA THR A 553 13.20 -20.84 -1.13
C THR A 553 11.76 -20.33 -0.99
N GLY A 554 10.76 -21.13 -1.38
CA GLY A 554 9.34 -20.82 -1.15
C GLY A 554 8.98 -20.70 0.33
N ILE A 555 9.56 -21.54 1.19
CA ILE A 555 9.37 -21.45 2.66
C ILE A 555 10.04 -20.17 3.17
N GLU A 556 11.24 -19.84 2.69
CA GLU A 556 11.94 -18.61 3.09
C GLU A 556 11.12 -17.35 2.76
N HIS A 557 10.55 -17.28 1.55
CA HIS A 557 9.68 -16.19 1.13
C HIS A 557 8.38 -16.14 1.93
N MET A 558 7.78 -17.30 2.23
CA MET A 558 6.60 -17.38 3.08
C MET A 558 6.89 -16.79 4.47
N LEU A 559 8.00 -17.18 5.10
CA LEU A 559 8.39 -16.67 6.42
C LEU A 559 8.61 -15.15 6.42
N LEU A 560 9.29 -14.62 5.40
CA LEU A 560 9.51 -13.17 5.24
C LEU A 560 8.21 -12.40 5.00
N ARG A 561 7.34 -12.91 4.12
CA ARG A 561 6.06 -12.28 3.81
C ARG A 561 5.15 -12.23 5.04
N TYR A 562 4.94 -13.37 5.69
CA TYR A 562 4.07 -13.43 6.87
C TYR A 562 4.65 -12.68 8.07
N GLY A 563 5.98 -12.71 8.25
CA GLY A 563 6.64 -11.90 9.26
C GLY A 563 6.51 -10.39 9.00
N GLN A 564 6.39 -9.96 7.73
CA GLN A 564 6.16 -8.56 7.38
C GLN A 564 4.71 -8.14 7.61
N GLU A 565 3.76 -8.98 7.21
CA GLU A 565 2.31 -8.72 7.36
C GLU A 565 1.90 -8.58 8.85
N ARG A 566 2.56 -9.29 9.78
CA ARG A 566 2.21 -9.28 11.21
C ARG A 566 3.09 -8.41 12.12
N SER A 567 4.25 -7.98 11.65
CA SER A 567 5.13 -7.12 12.45
C SER A 567 4.61 -5.69 12.51
N LYS A 568 4.49 -5.11 13.71
CA LYS A 568 4.03 -3.72 13.94
C LYS A 568 4.76 -2.66 13.09
N SER A 569 6.01 -2.89 12.70
CA SER A 569 6.72 -2.01 11.77
C SER A 569 6.95 -2.64 10.39
N GLY A 570 6.96 -3.96 10.25
CA GLY A 570 7.25 -4.69 9.00
C GLY A 570 8.69 -4.54 8.46
N LEU A 571 9.35 -3.42 8.78
CA LEU A 571 10.64 -2.98 8.26
C LEU A 571 11.81 -3.89 8.66
N PHE A 572 11.79 -4.42 9.88
CA PHE A 572 12.91 -5.20 10.42
C PHE A 572 12.84 -6.69 10.06
N THR A 573 11.72 -7.17 9.52
CA THR A 573 11.58 -8.57 9.08
C THR A 573 12.57 -8.90 7.96
N TYR A 574 12.82 -7.96 7.05
CA TYR A 574 13.80 -8.12 5.97
C TYR A 574 15.26 -8.13 6.45
N LEU A 575 15.53 -7.83 7.71
CA LEU A 575 16.86 -7.96 8.30
C LEU A 575 17.16 -9.39 8.79
N SER A 576 16.16 -10.29 8.75
CA SER A 576 16.38 -11.71 8.96
C SER A 576 16.74 -12.38 7.64
N ARG A 577 17.66 -13.35 7.70
CA ARG A 577 18.14 -14.14 6.57
C ARG A 577 17.67 -15.59 6.73
N PRO A 578 16.38 -15.91 6.58
CA PRO A 578 15.89 -17.27 6.78
C PRO A 578 16.44 -18.22 5.72
N VAL A 579 16.69 -19.45 6.13
CA VAL A 579 17.14 -20.55 5.29
C VAL A 579 16.24 -21.74 5.59
N ALA A 580 15.73 -22.39 4.54
CA ALA A 580 14.93 -23.59 4.68
C ALA A 580 15.29 -24.63 3.62
N GLY A 581 15.19 -25.91 3.97
CA GLY A 581 15.42 -26.98 3.00
C GLY A 581 15.56 -28.36 3.63
N VAL A 582 15.80 -29.35 2.77
CA VAL A 582 16.05 -30.75 3.16
C VAL A 582 17.55 -30.93 3.42
N LEU A 583 17.89 -31.50 4.58
CA LEU A 583 19.27 -31.81 4.97
C LEU A 583 19.85 -32.96 4.14
N LYS A 584 21.16 -32.92 3.88
CA LYS A 584 21.93 -34.01 3.27
C LYS A 584 21.99 -35.23 4.19
N GLY A 585 21.82 -36.41 3.61
CA GLY A 585 21.97 -37.69 4.31
C GLY A 585 20.65 -38.27 4.82
N SER A 586 20.75 -39.36 5.58
CA SER A 586 19.60 -40.14 6.09
C SER A 586 19.65 -40.19 7.63
N PRO A 587 18.50 -40.08 8.33
CA PRO A 587 17.12 -40.01 7.81
C PRO A 587 16.78 -38.62 7.22
N ALA A 588 15.77 -38.57 6.33
CA ALA A 588 15.32 -37.33 5.72
C ALA A 588 14.80 -36.34 6.78
N CYS A 589 15.24 -35.09 6.70
CA CYS A 589 14.89 -34.06 7.68
C CYS A 589 14.86 -32.68 7.03
N VAL A 590 13.81 -31.92 7.33
CA VAL A 590 13.68 -30.51 6.91
C VAL A 590 14.20 -29.62 8.02
N VAL A 591 15.01 -28.63 7.66
CA VAL A 591 15.46 -27.57 8.58
C VAL A 591 14.90 -26.22 8.16
N VAL A 592 14.49 -25.41 9.14
CA VAL A 592 13.95 -24.06 8.95
C VAL A 592 14.54 -23.12 9.98
N THR A 593 15.05 -21.96 9.56
CA THR A 593 15.62 -20.97 10.49
C THR A 593 14.68 -19.81 10.75
N LEU A 594 14.56 -19.41 12.03
CA LEU A 594 13.71 -18.32 12.51
C LEU A 594 14.50 -17.26 13.29
N PRO A 595 13.99 -16.02 13.39
CA PRO A 595 14.58 -14.99 14.25
C PRO A 595 14.54 -15.36 15.74
N GLY A 596 15.53 -14.89 16.50
CA GLY A 596 15.69 -15.23 17.93
C GLY A 596 14.71 -14.57 18.91
N SER A 597 13.92 -13.60 18.45
CA SER A 597 12.95 -12.90 19.30
C SER A 597 11.69 -13.76 19.50
N PRO A 598 11.26 -14.05 20.74
CA PRO A 598 10.01 -14.79 20.99
C PRO A 598 8.81 -14.15 20.30
N ARG A 599 8.77 -12.82 20.24
CA ARG A 599 7.71 -12.09 19.53
C ARG A 599 7.73 -12.37 18.03
N ALA A 600 8.90 -12.42 17.39
CA ALA A 600 9.01 -12.73 15.97
C ALA A 600 8.62 -14.18 15.68
N VAL A 601 8.97 -15.11 16.58
CA VAL A 601 8.53 -16.50 16.53
C VAL A 601 7.00 -16.59 16.63
N GLU A 602 6.37 -15.86 17.54
CA GLU A 602 4.90 -15.80 17.67
C GLU A 602 4.22 -15.19 16.44
N GLU A 603 4.76 -14.10 15.91
CA GLU A 603 4.26 -13.45 14.70
C GLU A 603 4.29 -14.40 13.47
N ILE A 604 5.30 -15.28 13.39
CA ILE A 604 5.45 -16.25 12.29
C ILE A 604 4.66 -17.54 12.56
N LEU A 605 4.97 -18.25 13.64
CA LEU A 605 4.40 -19.58 13.92
C LEU A 605 3.01 -19.54 14.58
N GLY A 606 2.50 -18.36 14.95
CA GLY A 606 1.10 -18.19 15.38
C GLY A 606 0.09 -18.45 14.26
N CYS A 607 0.54 -18.67 13.03
CA CYS A 607 -0.28 -19.05 11.88
C CYS A 607 -0.31 -20.58 11.72
N GLU A 608 -1.46 -21.22 11.98
CA GLU A 608 -1.61 -22.68 11.84
C GLU A 608 -1.30 -23.19 10.42
N GLN A 609 -1.54 -22.37 9.40
CA GLN A 609 -1.23 -22.70 8.00
C GLN A 609 0.28 -22.83 7.77
N ILE A 610 1.09 -21.96 8.38
CA ILE A 610 2.56 -22.02 8.27
C ILE A 610 3.05 -23.31 8.91
N VAL A 611 2.61 -23.58 10.14
CA VAL A 611 2.95 -24.81 10.86
C VAL A 611 2.58 -26.03 10.03
N SER A 612 1.39 -26.07 9.45
CA SER A 612 0.93 -27.15 8.57
C SER A 612 1.85 -27.35 7.36
N VAL A 613 2.28 -26.27 6.70
CA VAL A 613 3.22 -26.34 5.56
C VAL A 613 4.57 -26.90 5.98
N LEU A 614 5.09 -26.54 7.16
CA LEU A 614 6.38 -27.05 7.64
C LEU A 614 6.32 -28.56 7.92
N PHE A 615 5.25 -29.03 8.55
CA PHE A 615 5.05 -30.46 8.82
C PHE A 615 4.77 -31.26 7.55
N GLU A 616 4.03 -30.69 6.60
CA GLU A 616 3.79 -31.32 5.30
C GLU A 616 5.08 -31.42 4.49
N ALA A 617 5.93 -30.39 4.51
CA ALA A 617 7.25 -30.44 3.88
C ALA A 617 8.13 -31.55 4.47
N ALA A 618 8.11 -31.73 5.80
CA ALA A 618 8.81 -32.82 6.47
C ALA A 618 8.25 -34.20 6.11
N ARG A 619 6.92 -34.33 6.01
CA ARG A 619 6.25 -35.56 5.56
C ARG A 619 6.66 -35.93 4.13
N ILE A 620 6.58 -34.98 3.20
CA ILE A 620 7.00 -35.18 1.80
C ILE A 620 8.48 -35.58 1.72
N ALA A 621 9.34 -34.92 2.50
CA ALA A 621 10.77 -35.25 2.53
C ALA A 621 11.02 -36.68 3.01
N SER A 622 10.21 -37.21 3.95
CA SER A 622 10.33 -38.57 4.46
C SER A 622 9.86 -39.68 3.51
N GLU A 623 9.10 -39.33 2.45
CA GLU A 623 8.62 -40.26 1.42
C GLU A 623 9.60 -40.44 0.25
N THR A 624 10.64 -39.59 0.19
CA THR A 624 11.75 -39.63 -0.78
C THR A 624 13.00 -40.22 -0.16
#